data_AF-A0AAV4CW51-F1
#
_entry.id   AF-A0AAV4CW51-F1
#
_cell.length_a   1.000
_cell.length_b   1.000
_cell.length_c   1.000
_cell.angle_alpha   90.00
_cell.angle_beta   90.00
_cell.angle_gamma   90.00
#
_symmetry.space_group_name_H-M   'P 1'
#
loop_
_entity.id
_entity.type
_entity.pdbx_description
1 polymer ?
#
loop_
_entity_poly.entity_id
_entity_poly.type
_entity_poly.pdbx_seq_one_letter_code
_entity_poly.pdbx_strand_id
1 'polypeptide(L)'
;MKLAFNYVLKLKPLPRNPCYDVVFETPLSDSSTVTKSEPNLVANTFEHFKNANISLNIIDNLHVQCPPPWEEHNINVDISLTKQNKGNTSEVAYQKEFFRIKEKFSNHYAVFTDGSKLEEKVAAAAYFPEHPDRSKATRLRDGASVFSAELEGIALALTEIRKLSKYHKNVCYL
;
A
#
# COMPACT_ATOMS: atom_id res chain seq x y z
N MET A 1 -13.14 18.01 -12.14
CA MET A 1 -13.06 18.95 -11.00
C MET A 1 -12.56 18.28 -9.71
N LYS A 2 -13.34 17.47 -8.98
CA LYS A 2 -12.91 16.84 -7.70
C LYS A 2 -11.54 16.15 -7.75
N LEU A 3 -11.27 15.41 -8.83
CA LEU A 3 -9.99 14.71 -9.02
C LEU A 3 -8.80 15.68 -9.13
N ALA A 4 -8.95 16.78 -9.86
CA ALA A 4 -7.91 17.79 -10.07
C ALA A 4 -7.56 18.50 -8.76
N PHE A 5 -8.58 18.87 -7.98
CA PHE A 5 -8.42 19.42 -6.64
C PHE A 5 -7.66 18.46 -5.72
N ASN A 6 -8.10 17.20 -5.65
CA ASN A 6 -7.45 16.19 -4.83
C ASN A 6 -5.99 15.97 -5.25
N TYR A 7 -5.70 16.03 -6.55
CA TYR A 7 -4.36 15.90 -7.07
C TYR A 7 -3.47 17.09 -6.65
N VAL A 8 -3.92 18.33 -6.89
CA VAL A 8 -3.17 19.55 -6.50
C VAL A 8 -2.93 19.59 -4.99
N LEU A 9 -3.95 19.29 -4.17
CA LEU A 9 -3.81 19.27 -2.72
C LEU A 9 -2.85 18.18 -2.22
N LYS A 10 -2.79 17.02 -2.88
CA LYS A 10 -1.84 15.94 -2.53
C LYS A 10 -0.42 16.23 -3.00
N LEU A 11 -0.26 16.94 -4.12
CA LEU A 11 1.04 17.27 -4.69
C LEU A 11 1.69 18.48 -4.01
N LYS A 12 0.89 19.49 -3.61
CA LYS A 12 1.39 20.72 -2.96
C LYS A 12 2.34 20.50 -1.77
N PRO A 13 2.12 19.53 -0.86
CA PRO A 13 3.04 19.28 0.25
C PRO A 13 4.32 18.52 -0.18
N LEU A 14 4.46 18.10 -1.44
CA LEU A 14 5.54 17.24 -1.93
C LEU A 14 6.46 17.96 -2.94
N PRO A 15 7.27 18.95 -2.51
CA PRO A 15 8.13 19.72 -3.43
C PRO A 15 9.20 18.88 -4.13
N ARG A 16 9.55 17.70 -3.60
CA ARG A 16 10.50 16.78 -4.24
C ARG A 16 9.86 15.84 -5.27
N ASN A 17 8.54 15.93 -5.47
CA ASN A 17 7.87 15.12 -6.48
C ASN A 17 8.30 15.59 -7.88
N PRO A 18 8.65 14.69 -8.80
CA PRO A 18 9.11 15.08 -10.15
C PRO A 18 8.07 15.87 -10.96
N CYS A 19 6.79 15.79 -10.60
CA CYS A 19 5.72 16.54 -11.25
C CYS A 19 5.42 17.89 -10.57
N TYR A 20 6.12 18.26 -9.49
CA TYR A 20 5.82 19.48 -8.73
C TYR A 20 5.96 20.74 -9.60
N ASP A 21 7.11 20.89 -10.24
CA ASP A 21 7.44 22.09 -11.02
C ASP A 21 6.53 22.23 -12.25
N VAL A 22 6.15 21.10 -12.84
CA VAL A 22 5.18 21.05 -13.97
C VAL A 22 3.82 21.61 -13.56
N VAL A 23 3.42 21.43 -12.30
CA VAL A 23 2.09 21.84 -11.81
C VAL A 23 2.12 23.21 -11.15
N PHE A 24 3.19 23.58 -10.44
CA PHE A 24 3.22 24.79 -9.62
C PHE A 24 4.17 25.88 -10.15
N GLU A 25 5.17 25.53 -10.94
CA GLU A 25 6.22 26.46 -11.39
C GLU A 25 6.17 26.75 -12.90
N THR A 26 5.36 26.02 -13.66
CA THR A 26 5.18 26.27 -15.10
C THR A 26 4.47 27.62 -15.30
N PRO A 27 5.12 28.60 -15.95
CA PRO A 27 4.51 29.90 -16.18
C PRO A 27 3.26 29.76 -17.06
N LEU A 28 2.13 30.31 -16.58
CA LEU A 28 0.89 30.41 -17.38
C LEU A 28 1.04 31.33 -18.61
N SER A 29 2.19 31.98 -18.78
CA SER A 29 2.45 33.06 -19.75
C SER A 29 2.93 32.63 -21.13
N ASP A 30 3.36 31.38 -21.34
CA ASP A 30 3.86 30.92 -22.65
C ASP A 30 2.76 30.31 -23.54
N SER A 31 1.49 30.58 -23.22
CA SER A 31 0.32 30.10 -23.96
C SER A 31 -0.03 30.95 -25.20
N SER A 32 0.86 31.81 -25.68
CA SER A 32 0.62 32.58 -26.91
C SER A 32 0.75 31.74 -28.20
N THR A 33 1.20 30.48 -28.12
CA THR A 33 1.25 29.55 -29.27
C THR A 33 0.39 28.29 -29.12
N VAL A 34 -0.33 28.12 -28.01
CA VAL A 34 -1.27 26.99 -27.87
C VAL A 34 -2.61 27.41 -28.46
N THR A 35 -2.82 26.99 -29.71
CA THR A 35 -4.13 26.94 -30.37
C THR A 35 -5.21 26.50 -29.38
N LYS A 36 -6.37 27.17 -29.40
CA LYS A 36 -7.62 26.87 -28.65
C LYS A 36 -7.92 25.37 -28.42
N SER A 37 -7.16 24.70 -27.57
CA SER A 37 -7.37 23.32 -27.16
C SER A 37 -7.29 23.31 -25.65
N GLU A 38 -8.46 23.14 -25.04
CA GLU A 38 -8.73 22.77 -23.66
C GLU A 38 -7.84 23.38 -22.57
N PRO A 39 -8.39 24.24 -21.68
CA PRO A 39 -7.61 24.82 -20.60
C PRO A 39 -6.97 23.70 -19.76
N ASN A 40 -5.66 23.80 -19.52
CA ASN A 40 -4.92 22.78 -18.81
C ASN A 40 -5.60 22.50 -17.45
N LEU A 41 -5.60 21.24 -17.02
CA LEU A 41 -6.26 20.78 -15.79
C LEU A 41 -5.87 21.63 -14.57
N VAL A 42 -4.64 22.14 -14.60
CA VAL A 42 -3.95 22.85 -13.53
C VAL A 42 -4.43 24.32 -13.40
N ALA A 43 -4.50 25.08 -14.49
CA ALA A 43 -4.91 26.49 -14.50
C ALA A 43 -6.36 26.65 -14.05
N ASN A 44 -7.27 25.80 -14.56
CA ASN A 44 -8.66 25.80 -14.10
C ASN A 44 -8.73 25.58 -12.58
N THR A 45 -7.93 24.65 -12.06
CA THR A 45 -7.95 24.32 -10.64
C THR A 45 -7.46 25.50 -9.78
N PHE A 46 -6.41 26.21 -10.20
CA PHE A 46 -5.93 27.41 -9.50
C PHE A 46 -6.94 28.57 -9.51
N GLU A 47 -7.62 28.80 -10.64
CA GLU A 47 -8.66 29.81 -10.72
C GLU A 47 -9.80 29.50 -9.74
N HIS A 48 -10.20 28.24 -9.64
CA HIS A 48 -11.21 27.84 -8.67
C HIS A 48 -10.73 27.97 -7.21
N PHE A 49 -9.46 27.68 -6.89
CA PHE A 49 -8.92 27.96 -5.55
C PHE A 49 -8.95 29.46 -5.22
N LYS A 50 -8.59 30.31 -6.21
CA LYS A 50 -8.65 31.78 -6.08
C LYS A 50 -10.08 32.26 -5.85
N ASN A 51 -11.04 31.77 -6.65
CA ASN A 51 -12.45 32.13 -6.53
C ASN A 51 -13.06 31.65 -5.20
N ALA A 52 -12.57 30.54 -4.65
CA ALA A 52 -12.98 30.03 -3.34
C ALA A 52 -12.23 30.67 -2.15
N ASN A 53 -11.31 31.60 -2.41
CA ASN A 53 -10.43 32.20 -1.40
C ASN A 53 -9.63 31.17 -0.56
N ILE A 54 -9.22 30.07 -1.19
CA ILE A 54 -8.42 29.01 -0.56
C ILE A 54 -6.96 29.25 -0.94
N SER A 55 -6.14 29.63 0.04
CA SER A 55 -4.70 29.77 -0.14
C SER A 55 -4.01 28.41 -0.03
N LEU A 56 -3.21 28.03 -1.03
CA LEU A 56 -2.41 26.79 -1.00
C LEU A 56 -1.14 26.92 -0.14
N ASN A 57 -0.80 28.14 0.30
CA ASN A 57 0.38 28.39 1.12
C ASN A 57 0.20 27.96 2.58
N ILE A 58 -1.04 27.63 2.99
CA ILE A 58 -1.34 27.09 4.32
C ILE A 58 -1.01 25.59 4.43
N ILE A 59 -0.70 24.94 3.31
CA ILE A 59 -0.39 23.52 3.27
C ILE A 59 1.10 23.36 3.55
N ASP A 60 1.42 22.83 4.73
CA ASP A 60 2.79 22.53 5.12
C ASP A 60 3.40 21.45 4.21
N ASN A 61 4.72 21.55 4.01
CA ASN A 61 5.47 20.53 3.30
C ASN A 61 5.42 19.21 4.10
N LEU A 62 5.03 18.13 3.43
CA LEU A 62 5.07 16.79 3.97
C LEU A 62 6.50 16.28 3.91
N HIS A 63 7.05 15.94 5.07
CA HIS A 63 8.31 15.22 5.14
C HIS A 63 8.08 13.76 4.78
N VAL A 64 8.50 13.37 3.58
CA VAL A 64 8.53 11.96 3.17
C VAL A 64 9.89 11.38 3.57
N GLN A 65 9.87 10.23 4.24
CA GLN A 65 11.09 9.48 4.54
C GLN A 65 11.81 9.12 3.25
N CYS A 66 13.12 9.41 3.21
CA CYS A 66 13.99 9.10 2.09
C CYS A 66 15.28 8.44 2.64
N PRO A 67 15.63 7.22 2.21
CA PRO A 67 14.92 6.41 1.22
C PRO A 67 13.54 5.99 1.73
N PRO A 68 12.58 5.68 0.84
CA PRO A 68 11.28 5.23 1.28
C PRO A 68 11.39 3.93 2.09
N PRO A 69 10.42 3.60 2.96
CA PRO A 69 10.54 2.48 3.89
C PRO A 69 10.83 1.13 3.21
N TRP A 70 10.37 0.95 1.96
CA TRP A 70 10.59 -0.27 1.16
C TRP A 70 12.01 -0.40 0.59
N GLU A 71 12.80 0.67 0.58
CA GLU A 71 14.22 0.66 0.23
C GLU A 71 15.12 0.52 1.47
N GLU A 72 14.63 0.90 2.65
CA GLU A 72 15.38 0.85 3.90
C GLU A 72 15.49 -0.56 4.48
N HIS A 73 14.49 -1.42 4.26
CA HIS A 73 14.41 -2.74 4.88
C HIS A 73 14.55 -3.86 3.84
N ASN A 74 15.56 -4.73 4.04
CA ASN A 74 15.73 -5.92 3.21
C ASN A 74 14.78 -7.03 3.69
N ILE A 75 13.52 -6.96 3.25
CA ILE A 75 12.52 -8.01 3.49
C ILE A 75 12.69 -9.08 2.41
N ASN A 76 13.01 -10.30 2.84
CA ASN A 76 13.06 -11.43 1.92
C ASN A 76 11.65 -11.90 1.56
N VAL A 77 11.24 -11.73 0.30
CA VAL A 77 9.94 -12.14 -0.21
C VAL A 77 10.12 -13.30 -1.19
N ASP A 78 9.67 -14.49 -0.82
CA ASP A 78 9.68 -15.67 -1.70
C ASP A 78 8.34 -15.78 -2.45
N ILE A 79 8.38 -15.44 -3.75
CA ILE A 79 7.24 -15.57 -4.68
C ILE A 79 7.35 -16.81 -5.58
N SER A 80 8.16 -17.80 -5.22
CA SER A 80 8.40 -18.99 -6.06
C SER A 80 7.12 -19.76 -6.42
N LEU A 81 6.14 -19.80 -5.51
CA LEU A 81 4.84 -20.46 -5.72
C LEU A 81 4.00 -19.79 -6.82
N THR A 82 4.19 -18.49 -7.10
CA THR A 82 3.40 -17.79 -8.12
C THR A 82 3.82 -18.15 -9.54
N LYS A 83 4.99 -18.78 -9.70
CA LYS A 83 5.52 -19.23 -11.01
C LYS A 83 4.77 -20.45 -11.56
N GLN A 84 4.05 -21.18 -10.71
CA GLN A 84 3.26 -22.34 -11.12
C GLN A 84 1.89 -21.90 -11.66
N ASN A 85 1.46 -22.50 -12.76
CA ASN A 85 0.16 -22.19 -13.37
C ASN A 85 -0.97 -22.84 -12.57
N LYS A 86 -1.87 -22.03 -12.01
CA LYS A 86 -3.02 -22.49 -11.20
C LYS A 86 -3.94 -23.49 -11.92
N GLY A 87 -4.07 -23.41 -13.25
CA GLY A 87 -4.96 -24.28 -14.02
C GLY A 87 -4.39 -25.66 -14.34
N ASN A 88 -3.06 -25.81 -14.34
CA ASN A 88 -2.38 -27.03 -14.77
C ASN A 88 -1.61 -27.73 -13.64
N THR A 89 -1.49 -27.08 -12.48
CA THR A 89 -0.74 -27.61 -11.34
C THR A 89 -1.71 -28.23 -10.34
N SER A 90 -1.47 -29.47 -9.94
CA SER A 90 -2.32 -30.15 -8.96
C SER A 90 -2.13 -29.54 -7.56
N GLU A 91 -3.18 -29.61 -6.74
CA GLU A 91 -3.12 -29.18 -5.33
C GLU A 91 -2.00 -29.86 -4.56
N VAL A 92 -1.77 -31.15 -4.82
CA VAL A 92 -0.70 -31.94 -4.20
C VAL A 92 0.69 -31.38 -4.55
N ALA A 93 0.87 -30.89 -5.77
CA ALA A 93 2.14 -30.26 -6.17
C ALA A 93 2.38 -28.94 -5.42
N TYR A 94 1.33 -28.11 -5.25
CA TYR A 94 1.42 -26.89 -4.44
C TYR A 94 1.73 -27.19 -2.98
N GLN A 95 1.03 -28.17 -2.39
CA GLN A 95 1.28 -28.58 -1.00
C GLN A 95 2.73 -29.05 -0.80
N LYS A 96 3.23 -29.88 -1.73
CA LYS A 96 4.61 -30.37 -1.67
C LYS A 96 5.62 -29.22 -1.71
N GLU A 97 5.43 -28.27 -2.61
CA GLU A 97 6.34 -27.12 -2.72
C GLU A 97 6.23 -26.19 -1.51
N PHE A 98 5.02 -25.97 -1.00
CA PHE A 98 4.81 -25.23 0.24
C PHE A 98 5.55 -25.87 1.43
N PHE A 99 5.43 -27.19 1.62
CA PHE A 99 6.16 -27.88 2.68
C PHE A 99 7.68 -27.78 2.51
N ARG A 100 8.18 -27.86 1.28
CA ARG A 100 9.60 -27.65 0.97
C ARG A 100 10.09 -26.25 1.35
N ILE A 101 9.28 -25.21 1.11
CA ILE A 101 9.60 -23.84 1.52
C ILE A 101 9.57 -23.74 3.05
N LYS A 102 8.52 -24.28 3.69
CA LYS A 102 8.38 -24.27 5.14
C LYS A 102 9.55 -24.95 5.86
N GLU A 103 10.07 -26.04 5.30
CA GLU A 103 11.23 -26.77 5.84
C GLU A 103 12.51 -25.90 5.87
N LYS A 104 12.74 -25.06 4.85
CA LYS A 104 13.87 -24.10 4.83
C LYS A 104 13.84 -23.11 5.99
N PHE A 105 12.65 -22.85 6.54
CA PHE A 105 12.42 -21.93 7.64
C PHE A 105 11.99 -22.65 8.92
N SER A 106 12.37 -23.92 9.08
CA SER A 106 12.03 -24.74 10.26
C SER A 106 12.49 -24.17 11.61
N ASN A 107 13.49 -23.28 11.61
CA ASN A 107 13.96 -22.55 12.79
C ASN A 107 13.30 -21.17 12.98
N HIS A 108 12.27 -20.83 12.21
CA HIS A 108 11.48 -19.61 12.34
C HIS A 108 10.08 -19.96 12.83
N TYR A 109 9.44 -19.06 13.57
CA TYR A 109 8.02 -19.20 13.89
C TYR A 109 7.15 -18.89 12.68
N ALA A 110 6.18 -19.77 12.43
CA ALA A 110 5.24 -19.57 11.36
C ALA A 110 4.17 -18.56 11.78
N VAL A 111 3.81 -17.66 10.87
CA VAL A 111 2.64 -16.81 11.02
C VAL A 111 1.83 -16.93 9.75
N PHE A 112 0.55 -17.20 9.88
CA PHE A 112 -0.36 -17.33 8.74
C PHE A 112 -1.29 -16.15 8.73
N THR A 113 -1.39 -15.46 7.60
CA THR A 113 -2.33 -14.36 7.44
C THR A 113 -3.37 -14.73 6.41
N ASP A 114 -4.58 -14.21 6.57
CA ASP A 114 -5.66 -14.43 5.60
C ASP A 114 -6.61 -13.24 5.58
N GLY A 115 -7.05 -12.87 4.38
CA GLY A 115 -8.05 -11.86 4.11
C GLY A 115 -9.30 -12.49 3.50
N SER A 116 -10.46 -12.30 4.14
CA SER A 116 -11.73 -12.83 3.64
C SER A 116 -12.70 -11.71 3.26
N LYS A 117 -13.45 -11.93 2.18
CA LYS A 117 -14.54 -11.05 1.74
C LYS A 117 -15.74 -11.89 1.32
N LEU A 118 -16.89 -11.60 1.91
CA LEU A 118 -18.18 -12.14 1.51
C LEU A 118 -19.15 -10.97 1.34
N GLU A 119 -19.54 -10.69 0.09
CA GLU A 119 -20.34 -9.51 -0.26
C GLU A 119 -19.67 -8.22 0.27
N GLU A 120 -20.37 -7.45 1.10
CA GLU A 120 -19.87 -6.24 1.75
C GLU A 120 -19.06 -6.53 3.02
N LYS A 121 -19.11 -7.76 3.55
CA LYS A 121 -18.46 -8.14 4.80
C LYS A 121 -17.01 -8.53 4.54
N VAL A 122 -16.09 -7.86 5.24
CA VAL A 122 -14.65 -8.05 5.05
C VAL A 122 -14.00 -8.27 6.41
N ALA A 123 -13.12 -9.26 6.48
CA ALA A 123 -12.38 -9.59 7.70
C ALA A 123 -10.95 -10.01 7.37
N ALA A 124 -10.07 -9.82 8.34
CA ALA A 124 -8.66 -10.19 8.24
C ALA A 124 -8.22 -10.92 9.51
N ALA A 125 -7.26 -11.81 9.37
CA ALA A 125 -6.69 -12.55 10.49
C ALA A 125 -5.19 -12.77 10.36
N ALA A 126 -4.56 -12.95 11.52
CA ALA A 126 -3.19 -13.42 11.67
C ALA A 126 -3.18 -14.52 12.74
N TYR A 127 -2.78 -15.72 12.36
CA TYR A 127 -2.73 -16.91 13.18
C TYR A 127 -1.27 -17.28 13.51
N PHE A 128 -1.02 -17.52 14.80
CA PHE A 128 0.28 -17.90 15.35
C PHE A 128 0.18 -19.32 15.91
N PRO A 129 0.54 -20.37 15.16
CA PRO A 129 0.42 -21.75 15.61
C PRO A 129 1.18 -22.05 16.91
N GLU A 130 2.37 -21.47 17.07
CA GLU A 130 3.22 -21.65 18.24
C GLU A 130 2.73 -20.85 19.46
N HIS A 131 1.94 -19.80 19.23
CA HIS A 131 1.34 -18.95 20.26
C HIS A 131 -0.13 -18.61 19.92
N PRO A 132 -1.06 -19.59 19.98
CA PRO A 132 -2.43 -19.39 19.51
C PRO A 132 -3.17 -18.25 20.21
N ASP A 133 -2.84 -17.98 21.49
CA ASP A 133 -3.36 -16.88 22.30
C ASP A 133 -3.03 -15.48 21.74
N ARG A 134 -2.00 -15.38 20.90
CA ARG A 134 -1.61 -14.15 20.21
C ARG A 134 -2.29 -13.95 18.87
N SER A 135 -3.02 -14.96 18.38
CA SER A 135 -3.74 -14.85 17.11
C SER A 135 -4.77 -13.72 17.17
N LYS A 136 -4.89 -12.97 16.07
CA LYS A 136 -5.79 -11.83 15.94
C LYS A 136 -6.68 -12.01 14.74
N ALA A 137 -7.92 -11.56 14.89
CA ALA A 137 -8.85 -11.38 13.78
C ALA A 137 -9.56 -10.05 13.97
N THR A 138 -9.84 -9.37 12.88
CA THR A 138 -10.57 -8.11 12.90
C THR A 138 -11.53 -8.02 11.72
N ARG A 139 -12.60 -7.25 11.91
CA ARG A 139 -13.54 -6.90 10.85
C ARG A 139 -13.15 -5.54 10.28
N LEU A 140 -13.11 -5.45 8.95
CA LEU A 140 -12.91 -4.18 8.27
C LEU A 140 -14.27 -3.50 8.02
N ARG A 141 -14.23 -2.22 7.64
CA ARG A 141 -15.43 -1.50 7.21
C ARG A 141 -16.09 -2.20 6.03
N ASP A 142 -17.41 -2.16 6.02
CA ASP A 142 -18.20 -2.70 4.92
C ASP A 142 -17.79 -2.03 3.59
N GLY A 143 -17.73 -2.82 2.53
CA GLY A 143 -17.27 -2.39 1.21
C GLY A 143 -15.75 -2.29 1.05
N ALA A 144 -14.95 -2.67 2.07
CA ALA A 144 -13.51 -2.81 1.90
C ALA A 144 -13.16 -3.87 0.82
N SER A 145 -11.99 -3.72 0.21
CA SER A 145 -11.53 -4.66 -0.82
C SER A 145 -10.88 -5.90 -0.20
N VAL A 146 -10.77 -6.99 -0.97
CA VAL A 146 -9.98 -8.16 -0.56
C VAL A 146 -8.52 -7.78 -0.30
N PHE A 147 -7.95 -6.88 -1.11
CA PHE A 147 -6.58 -6.38 -0.92
C PHE A 147 -6.40 -5.65 0.42
N SER A 148 -7.44 -4.92 0.87
CA SER A 148 -7.42 -4.26 2.17
C SER A 148 -7.46 -5.28 3.31
N ALA A 149 -8.18 -6.40 3.12
CA ALA A 149 -8.22 -7.49 4.08
C ALA A 149 -6.85 -8.18 4.21
N GLU A 150 -6.21 -8.52 3.09
CA GLU A 150 -4.87 -9.12 3.08
C GLU A 150 -3.84 -8.21 3.77
N LEU A 151 -3.87 -6.91 3.44
CA LEU A 151 -2.97 -5.93 4.04
C LEU A 151 -3.19 -5.80 5.55
N GLU A 152 -4.45 -5.82 5.99
CA GLU A 152 -4.79 -5.79 7.42
C GLU A 152 -4.30 -7.06 8.13
N GLY A 153 -4.39 -8.24 7.48
CA GLY A 153 -3.84 -9.49 8.01
C GLY A 153 -2.34 -9.39 8.26
N ILE A 154 -1.59 -8.85 7.31
CA ILE A 154 -0.15 -8.55 7.47
C ILE A 154 0.08 -7.56 8.62
N ALA A 155 -0.71 -6.49 8.70
CA ALA A 155 -0.55 -5.47 9.74
C ALA A 155 -0.81 -6.05 11.15
N LEU A 156 -1.80 -6.92 11.30
CA LEU A 156 -2.06 -7.66 12.54
C LEU A 156 -0.87 -8.54 12.92
N ALA A 157 -0.33 -9.31 11.97
CA ALA A 157 0.84 -10.15 12.18
C ALA A 157 2.05 -9.32 12.65
N LEU A 158 2.40 -8.24 11.95
CA LEU A 158 3.54 -7.38 12.30
C LEU A 158 3.37 -6.72 13.67
N THR A 159 2.15 -6.34 14.03
CA THR A 159 1.85 -5.74 15.34
C THR A 159 2.12 -6.71 16.49
N GLU A 160 1.75 -7.98 16.33
CA GLU A 160 2.00 -9.01 17.34
C GLU A 160 3.47 -9.46 17.35
N ILE A 161 4.11 -9.58 16.17
CA ILE A 161 5.54 -9.88 16.05
C ILE A 161 6.39 -8.83 16.78
N ARG A 162 6.04 -7.54 16.67
CA ARG A 162 6.75 -6.45 17.37
C ARG A 162 6.74 -6.61 18.89
N LYS A 163 5.75 -7.33 19.46
CA LYS A 163 5.65 -7.61 20.90
C LYS A 163 6.41 -8.87 21.31
N LEU A 164 6.93 -9.64 20.36
CA LEU A 164 7.77 -10.81 20.64
C LEU A 164 9.23 -10.37 20.87
N SER A 165 10.00 -11.24 21.53
CA SER A 165 11.43 -10.98 21.74
C SER A 165 12.17 -10.80 20.41
N LYS A 166 13.13 -9.86 20.37
CA LYS A 166 13.96 -9.51 19.20
C LYS A 166 14.75 -10.69 18.63
N TYR A 167 14.90 -11.78 19.39
CA TYR A 167 15.62 -12.97 18.97
C TYR A 167 14.77 -13.98 18.21
N HIS A 168 13.44 -13.81 18.17
CA HIS A 168 12.55 -14.68 17.40
C HIS A 168 12.50 -14.24 15.94
N LYS A 169 12.94 -15.14 15.06
CA LYS A 169 12.74 -14.98 13.62
C LYS A 169 11.37 -15.54 13.26
N ASN A 170 10.61 -14.78 12.48
CA ASN A 170 9.25 -15.16 12.06
C ASN A 170 9.21 -15.22 10.54
N VAL A 171 8.38 -16.11 10.00
CA VAL A 171 8.06 -16.17 8.57
C VAL A 171 6.55 -16.07 8.43
N CYS A 172 6.10 -15.04 7.71
CA CYS A 172 4.70 -14.86 7.37
C CYS A 172 4.39 -15.60 6.07
N TYR A 173 3.40 -16.48 6.11
CA TYR A 173 2.82 -17.17 4.96
C TYR A 173 1.52 -16.46 4.58
N LEU A 174 1.44 -16.08 3.31
CA LEU A 174 0.38 -15.33 2.65
C LEU A 174 -0.32 -16.21 1.62
#